data_AF-A0A967VV28-F1
#
_entry.id   AF-A0A967VV28-F1
#
_cell.length_a   1.000
_cell.length_b   1.000
_cell.length_c   1.000
_cell.angle_alpha   90.00
_cell.angle_beta   90.00
_cell.angle_gamma   90.00
#
_symmetry.space_group_name_H-M   'P 1'
#
loop_
_entity.id
_entity.type
_entity.pdbx_description
1 polymer ?
#
loop_
_entity_poly.entity_id
_entity_poly.type
_entity_poly.pdbx_seq_one_letter_code
_entity_poly.pdbx_strand_id
1 'polypeptide(L)'
;FAILSEIAGAHGIAVTLGNERSKIEERDIWLIKELNKSFLNLHIPPQTEQMKLALSLKPEMVTFVTIEKDSSGVISPLPAEDLYQVMPEILPDFQANNISVA
;
A
#
# COMPACT_ATOMS: atom_id res chain seq x y z
N PHE A 1 0.46 -1.32 16.13
CA PHE A 1 1.87 -1.56 16.53
C PHE A 1 2.89 -0.68 15.81
N ALA A 2 2.53 0.11 14.80
CA ALA A 2 3.47 0.89 13.97
C ALA A 2 4.48 1.73 14.77
N ILE A 3 4.02 2.59 15.69
CA ILE A 3 4.89 3.50 16.46
C ILE A 3 5.91 2.74 17.32
N LEU A 4 5.50 1.62 17.93
CA LEU A 4 6.41 0.81 18.74
C LEU A 4 7.50 0.17 17.89
N SER A 5 7.16 -0.28 16.68
CA SER A 5 8.15 -0.81 15.73
C SER A 5 9.16 0.26 15.31
N GLU A 6 8.73 1.49 15.08
CA GLU A 6 9.61 2.62 14.75
C GLU A 6 10.57 2.93 15.92
N ILE A 7 10.06 3.01 17.16
CA ILE A 7 10.89 3.21 18.35
C ILE A 7 11.88 2.05 18.57
N ALA A 8 11.49 0.83 18.20
CA ALA A 8 12.36 -0.34 18.25
C ALA A 8 13.44 -0.38 17.14
N GLY A 9 13.50 0.64 16.28
CA GLY A 9 14.52 0.78 15.24
C GLY A 9 14.10 0.28 13.85
N ALA A 10 12.80 0.08 13.60
CA ALA A 10 12.33 -0.19 12.25
C ALA A 10 12.54 1.04 11.35
N HIS A 11 13.12 0.84 10.16
CA HIS A 11 13.35 1.91 9.19
C HIS A 11 12.08 2.38 8.47
N GLY A 12 11.00 1.61 8.60
CA GLY A 12 9.73 1.91 7.97
C GLY A 12 8.66 0.90 8.36
N ILE A 13 7.42 1.22 8.00
CA ILE A 13 6.24 0.43 8.28
C ILE A 13 5.66 -0.01 6.93
N ALA A 14 5.34 -1.29 6.82
CA ALA A 14 4.61 -1.84 5.69
C ALA A 14 3.18 -2.18 6.14
N VAL A 15 2.19 -1.74 5.38
CA VAL A 15 0.77 -1.97 5.67
C VAL A 15 0.09 -2.49 4.43
N THR A 16 -0.77 -3.49 4.57
CA THR A 16 -1.62 -3.97 3.47
C THR A 16 -3.05 -3.53 3.67
N LEU A 17 -3.60 -2.86 2.67
CA LEU A 17 -5.03 -2.55 2.61
C LEU A 17 -5.69 -3.50 1.61
N GLY A 18 -6.49 -4.42 2.15
CA GLY A 18 -7.21 -5.43 1.38
C GLY A 18 -8.72 -5.30 1.48
N ASN A 19 -9.42 -6.30 0.95
CA ASN A 19 -10.89 -6.40 0.99
C ASN A 19 -11.41 -6.57 2.44
N GLU A 20 -12.73 -6.54 2.64
CA GLU A 20 -13.53 -6.66 3.89
C GLU A 20 -12.97 -7.52 5.06
N ARG A 21 -12.08 -8.48 4.81
CA ARG A 21 -11.39 -9.29 5.84
C ARG A 21 -10.03 -8.72 6.28
N SER A 22 -9.62 -7.58 5.74
CA SER A 22 -8.42 -6.87 6.17
C SER A 22 -8.54 -6.55 7.65
N LYS A 23 -7.46 -6.78 8.40
CA LYS A 23 -7.40 -6.43 9.82
C LYS A 23 -7.21 -4.92 10.05
N ILE A 24 -6.99 -4.17 8.98
CA ILE A 24 -6.63 -2.76 8.99
C ILE A 24 -7.61 -2.02 8.08
N GLU A 25 -8.24 -0.98 8.63
CA GLU A 25 -9.17 -0.11 7.92
C GLU A 25 -8.45 1.11 7.34
N GLU A 26 -9.09 1.82 6.41
CA GLU A 26 -8.59 3.08 5.86
C GLU A 26 -8.23 4.09 6.96
N ARG A 27 -9.09 4.22 7.98
CA ARG A 27 -8.86 5.12 9.13
C ARG A 27 -7.53 4.85 9.83
N ASP A 28 -7.16 3.59 10.00
CA ASP A 28 -5.92 3.21 10.66
C ASP A 28 -4.71 3.64 9.85
N ILE A 29 -4.81 3.58 8.52
CA ILE A 29 -3.73 3.96 7.60
C ILE A 29 -3.51 5.46 7.63
N TRP A 30 -4.59 6.26 7.66
CA TRP A 30 -4.49 7.71 7.85
C TRP A 30 -3.80 8.05 9.16
N LEU A 31 -4.19 7.40 10.26
CA LEU A 31 -3.53 7.59 11.56
C LEU A 31 -2.06 7.17 11.52
N ILE A 32 -1.73 6.06 10.87
CA ILE A 32 -0.34 5.64 10.70
C ILE A 32 0.43 6.68 9.91
N LYS A 33 -0.12 7.25 8.83
CA LYS A 33 0.57 8.27 8.03
C LYS A 33 0.78 9.58 8.80
N GLU A 34 -0.17 9.98 9.65
CA GLU A 34 -0.02 11.17 10.50
C GLU A 34 0.99 10.97 11.64
N LEU A 35 1.06 9.75 12.20
CA LEU A 35 1.86 9.46 13.39
C LEU A 35 3.28 8.94 13.08
N ASN A 36 3.44 8.22 11.97
CA ASN A 36 4.72 7.67 11.52
C ASN A 36 5.57 8.78 10.91
N LYS A 37 6.81 8.91 11.37
CA LYS A 37 7.78 9.85 10.78
C LYS A 37 8.75 9.15 9.82
N SER A 38 8.73 7.83 9.81
CA SER A 38 9.57 6.96 9.01
C SER A 38 8.86 6.55 7.71
N PHE A 39 9.55 5.77 6.88
CA PHE A 39 9.06 5.35 5.57
C PHE A 39 7.77 4.51 5.66
N LEU A 40 6.74 4.84 4.87
CA LEU A 40 5.53 4.03 4.74
C LEU A 40 5.47 3.33 3.38
N ASN A 41 5.40 2.00 3.41
CA ASN A 41 5.10 1.18 2.24
C ASN A 41 3.64 0.67 2.31
N LEU A 42 2.82 1.08 1.36
CA LEU A 42 1.42 0.66 1.27
C LEU A 42 1.25 -0.44 0.22
N HIS A 43 0.77 -1.61 0.65
CA HIS A 43 0.45 -2.72 -0.24
C HIS A 43 -1.02 -2.68 -0.61
N ILE A 44 -1.33 -2.59 -1.90
CA ILE A 44 -2.70 -2.50 -2.41
C ILE A 44 -2.88 -3.36 -3.67
N PRO A 45 -4.11 -3.85 -3.91
CA PRO A 45 -4.47 -4.35 -5.23
C PRO A 45 -4.50 -3.20 -6.26
N PRO A 46 -4.24 -3.49 -7.55
CA PRO A 46 -4.31 -2.51 -8.65
C PRO A 46 -5.78 -2.21 -9.01
N GLN A 47 -6.55 -1.72 -8.04
CA GLN A 47 -7.96 -1.36 -8.18
C GLN A 47 -8.11 0.15 -8.02
N THR A 48 -9.05 0.73 -8.75
CA THR A 48 -9.22 2.19 -8.86
C THR A 48 -9.43 2.88 -7.51
N GLU A 49 -10.20 2.28 -6.60
CA GLU A 49 -10.50 2.89 -5.30
C GLU A 49 -9.25 2.96 -4.41
N GLN A 50 -8.45 1.90 -4.42
CA GLN A 50 -7.22 1.76 -3.64
C GLN A 50 -6.12 2.67 -4.20
N MET A 51 -6.06 2.83 -5.52
CA MET A 51 -5.16 3.79 -6.16
C MET A 51 -5.51 5.23 -5.78
N LYS A 52 -6.80 5.61 -5.80
CA LYS A 52 -7.24 6.95 -5.34
C LYS A 52 -6.88 7.19 -3.88
N LEU A 53 -7.05 6.17 -3.03
CA LEU A 53 -6.66 6.25 -1.63
C LEU A 53 -5.15 6.46 -1.48
N ALA A 54 -4.34 5.70 -2.22
CA ALA A 54 -2.87 5.87 -2.21
C ALA A 54 -2.45 7.28 -2.66
N LEU A 55 -3.06 7.82 -3.72
CA LEU A 55 -2.80 9.19 -4.19
C LEU A 55 -3.19 10.25 -3.16
N SER A 56 -4.24 10.00 -2.38
CA SER A 56 -4.69 10.90 -1.32
C SER A 56 -3.79 10.84 -0.09
N LEU A 57 -3.39 9.63 0.30
CA LEU A 57 -2.54 9.36 1.46
C LEU A 57 -1.08 9.76 1.24
N LYS A 58 -0.60 9.66 -0.01
CA LYS A 58 0.80 9.91 -0.42
C LYS A 58 1.83 9.15 0.44
N PRO A 59 1.77 7.81 0.49
CA PRO A 59 2.84 7.03 1.11
C PRO A 59 4.15 7.22 0.34
N GLU A 60 5.28 6.95 0.98
CA GLU A 60 6.59 7.04 0.31
C GLU A 60 6.73 5.97 -0.78
N MET A 61 6.08 4.82 -0.61
CA MET A 61 6.05 3.75 -1.61
C MET A 61 4.74 2.98 -1.62
N VAL A 62 4.39 2.47 -2.80
CA VAL A 62 3.30 1.52 -3.02
C VAL A 62 3.83 0.25 -3.66
N THR A 63 3.40 -0.90 -3.16
CA THR A 63 3.66 -2.21 -3.76
C THR A 63 2.34 -2.85 -4.19
N PHE A 64 2.27 -3.29 -5.44
CA PHE A 64 1.06 -3.95 -5.92
C PHE A 64 1.04 -5.43 -5.54
N VAL A 65 -0.09 -5.85 -4.96
CA VAL A 65 -0.30 -7.22 -4.50
C VAL A 65 -1.61 -7.77 -5.04
N THR A 66 -1.65 -9.08 -5.25
CA THR A 66 -2.89 -9.82 -5.48
C THR A 66 -3.39 -10.40 -4.16
N ILE A 67 -4.71 -10.38 -3.99
CA ILE A 67 -5.39 -10.92 -2.81
C ILE A 67 -6.32 -12.01 -3.30
N GLU A 68 -6.09 -13.24 -2.85
CA GLU A 68 -6.96 -14.35 -3.20
C GLU A 68 -8.37 -14.11 -2.63
N LYS A 69 -9.39 -14.29 -3.48
CA LYS A 69 -10.80 -14.19 -3.07
C LYS A 69 -11.25 -15.41 -2.25
N ASP A 70 -10.50 -16.50 -2.31
CA ASP A 70 -10.81 -17.69 -1.53
C ASP A 70 -10.42 -17.45 -0.06
N SER A 71 -11.14 -18.14 0.80
CA SER A 71 -11.33 -17.97 2.23
C SER A 71 -10.07 -17.78 3.12
N SER A 72 -8.87 -17.94 2.58
CA SER A 72 -7.58 -17.87 3.28
C SER A 72 -6.95 -16.47 3.33
N GLY A 73 -7.34 -15.53 2.46
CA GLY A 73 -6.80 -14.16 2.46
C GLY A 73 -5.30 -14.08 2.17
N VAL A 74 -4.77 -15.00 1.36
CA VAL A 74 -3.37 -15.01 0.96
C VAL A 74 -3.06 -13.77 0.13
N ILE A 75 -2.01 -13.06 0.52
CA ILE A 75 -1.48 -11.89 -0.18
C ILE A 75 -0.22 -12.36 -0.90
N SER A 76 -0.20 -12.17 -2.22
CA SER A 76 0.94 -12.50 -3.08
C SER A 76 1.34 -11.28 -3.89
N PRO A 77 2.61 -11.18 -4.34
CA PRO A 77 2.99 -10.13 -5.29
C PRO A 77 2.14 -10.19 -6.55
N LEU A 78 1.88 -9.03 -7.16
CA LEU A 78 1.20 -8.99 -8.45
C LEU A 78 2.06 -9.69 -9.53
N PRO A 79 1.50 -10.58 -10.37
CA PRO A 79 2.23 -11.18 -11.48
C PRO A 79 2.82 -10.11 -12.41
N ALA A 80 4.00 -10.36 -12.96
CA ALA A 80 4.70 -9.40 -13.82
C ALA A 80 3.86 -8.98 -15.04
N GLU A 81 3.11 -9.91 -15.62
CA GLU A 81 2.23 -9.68 -16.78
C GLU A 81 1.16 -8.62 -16.49
N ASP A 82 0.51 -8.72 -15.34
CA ASP A 82 -0.51 -7.76 -14.90
C ASP A 82 0.14 -6.41 -14.55
N LEU A 83 1.33 -6.44 -13.95
CA LEU A 83 2.07 -5.24 -13.58
C LEU A 83 2.43 -4.40 -14.81
N TYR A 84 2.89 -5.02 -15.91
CA TYR A 84 3.17 -4.31 -17.16
C TYR A 84 1.93 -3.68 -17.80
N GLN A 85 0.73 -4.22 -17.57
CA GLN A 85 -0.52 -3.66 -18.08
C GLN A 85 -0.94 -2.43 -17.29
N VAL A 86 -0.79 -2.47 -15.96
CA VAL A 86 -1.23 -1.39 -15.08
C VAL A 86 -0.21 -0.25 -15.02
N MET A 87 1.09 -0.55 -15.04
CA MET A 87 2.19 0.42 -14.88
C MET A 87 2.06 1.70 -15.72
N PRO A 88 1.79 1.65 -17.05
CA PRO A 88 1.78 2.85 -17.88
C PRO A 88 0.70 3.86 -17.49
N GLU A 89 -0.42 3.38 -16.96
CA GLU A 89 -1.55 4.22 -16.53
C GLU A 89 -1.25 4.88 -15.19
N ILE A 90 -0.64 4.15 -14.25
CA ILE A 90 -0.44 4.61 -12.86
C ILE A 90 0.84 5.41 -12.66
N LEU A 91 1.91 5.09 -13.40
CA LEU A 91 3.24 5.62 -13.10
C LEU A 91 3.30 7.16 -13.16
N PRO A 92 2.64 7.84 -14.12
CA PRO A 92 2.64 9.30 -14.17
C PRO A 92 2.06 9.94 -12.91
N ASP A 93 0.93 9.44 -12.43
CA ASP A 93 0.21 10.00 -11.28
C ASP A 93 0.98 9.77 -9.98
N PHE A 94 1.55 8.58 -9.81
CA PHE A 94 2.32 8.24 -8.61
C PHE A 94 3.65 9.00 -8.57
N GLN A 95 4.37 9.09 -9.70
CA GLN A 95 5.60 9.88 -9.79
C GLN A 95 5.34 11.37 -9.56
N ALA A 96 4.26 11.93 -10.11
CA ALA A 96 3.88 13.33 -9.90
C ALA A 96 3.61 13.65 -8.41
N ASN A 97 3.23 12.64 -7.62
CA ASN A 97 2.97 12.77 -6.18
C ASN A 97 4.15 12.33 -5.30
N ASN A 98 5.34 12.09 -5.87
CA ASN A 98 6.54 11.59 -5.19
C ASN A 98 6.33 10.23 -4.50
N ILE A 99 5.47 9.38 -5.06
CA ILE A 99 5.21 8.03 -4.57
C ILE A 99 6.04 7.06 -5.39
N SER A 100 6.91 6.28 -4.73
CA SER A 100 7.66 5.21 -5.40
C SER A 100 6.76 4.00 -5.65
N VAL A 101 6.97 3.30 -6.76
CA VAL A 101 6.20 2.09 -7.11
C VAL A 101 7.16 0.91 -7.18
N ALA A 102 6.80 -0.19 -6.51
CA ALA A 102 7.56 -1.44 -6.44
C ALA A 102 6.72 -2.65 -6.87
#